data_AF-A0A2A5FRR3-F1
#
_entry.id   AF-A0A2A5FRR3-F1
#
_cell.length_a   1.000
_cell.length_b   1.000
_cell.length_c   1.000
_cell.angle_alpha   90.00
_cell.angle_beta   90.00
_cell.angle_gamma   90.00
#
_symmetry.space_group_name_H-M   'P 1'
#
loop_
_entity.id
_entity.type
_entity.pdbx_description
1 polymer ?
#
loop_
_entity_poly.entity_id
_entity_poly.type
_entity_poly.pdbx_seq_one_letter_code
_entity_poly.pdbx_strand_id
1 'polypeptide(L)'
;SDTIYEFDGVNWNKLDSIISEENFSLEPYSSEIVIAHRWHSSVYGTDWNAKQHIGSYQKPRIANPMHAIRGDENALWVADNWHGLAKGYNDWNSEVLVPNGPSSIYAYQMKAANGEVWVATGGRAKSNGTNFWLKEGLLHFTNGNWTSINKYNTTGMDTLYDIVSVAIDPSDKQHVYAASFGKGVIEALNGNINEIYDEKNSSVLPAPPPNDNHVGITGLDFDEQNNLWVINSNTTAPISVKTPDGKWISFIVQELLSKKYTGNVLANQYGHKWIELPNEGIVVFDDNGTIDNPADDRSKLLSTGEGNGNLHNLEFLTITEDLDGEIWVGSNDGIAVFYSPSSVFDDSGSDAQRILVEKDGFTQYLFEGTTITAIEVDGANRKWIGTNGAGLFLISEDGTEEILHFDRDNSPLFSNYITCLALDHESGELFIGTEEGILSYRGTATAPVSEYTDVYAFPNPVKEGYDGPIAIKGLVSNSTVKITDVSGNLVYETISEGGQAIWYGKNFDGKDAKTGVYLVFCTSNDGSQRFVTKILFIN
;
A
#
# COMPACT_ATOMS: atom_id res chain seq x y z
N SER A 1 -5.10 24.53 31.69
CA SER A 1 -4.88 24.03 33.06
C SER A 1 -6.20 23.99 33.78
N ASP A 2 -6.42 22.90 34.49
CA ASP A 2 -7.64 22.66 35.26
C ASP A 2 -7.46 23.09 36.71
N THR A 3 -8.53 23.01 37.48
CA THR A 3 -8.50 23.27 38.92
C THR A 3 -9.18 22.11 39.64
N ILE A 4 -8.44 21.45 40.52
CA ILE A 4 -8.97 20.39 41.40
C ILE A 4 -9.50 21.05 42.68
N TYR A 5 -10.68 20.61 43.13
CA TYR A 5 -11.26 21.00 44.40
C TYR A 5 -11.39 19.77 45.31
N GLU A 6 -11.04 19.94 46.58
CA GLU A 6 -11.20 18.94 47.63
C GLU A 6 -12.30 19.38 48.60
N PHE A 7 -13.20 18.46 48.96
CA PHE A 7 -14.21 18.71 49.99
C PHE A 7 -13.77 18.10 51.32
N ASP A 8 -13.51 18.95 52.31
CA ASP A 8 -13.05 18.52 53.64
C ASP A 8 -14.18 18.00 54.57
N GLY A 9 -15.41 17.89 54.04
CA GLY A 9 -16.62 17.57 54.80
C GLY A 9 -17.44 18.80 55.21
N VAL A 10 -16.87 20.01 55.08
CA VAL A 10 -17.52 21.29 55.40
C VAL A 10 -17.43 22.29 54.26
N ASN A 11 -16.24 22.48 53.69
CA ASN A 11 -15.96 23.44 52.63
C ASN A 11 -15.30 22.77 51.42
N TRP A 12 -15.56 23.34 50.24
CA TRP A 12 -14.76 23.06 49.05
C TRP A 12 -13.54 23.96 49.06
N ASN A 13 -12.36 23.35 49.10
CA ASN A 13 -11.08 24.02 49.05
C ASN A 13 -10.45 23.78 47.69
N LYS A 14 -9.90 24.83 47.09
CA LYS A 14 -9.06 24.67 45.91
C LYS A 14 -7.78 23.96 46.32
N LEU A 15 -7.39 22.93 45.57
CA LEU A 15 -6.17 22.20 45.82
C LEU A 15 -4.97 22.91 45.17
N ASP A 16 -4.22 23.67 45.97
CA ASP A 16 -3.10 24.47 45.46
C ASP A 16 -1.81 23.66 45.21
N SER A 17 -1.73 22.40 45.67
CA SER A 17 -0.58 21.51 45.43
C SER A 17 -0.53 20.94 44.01
N ILE A 18 -1.66 20.99 43.29
CA ILE A 18 -1.78 20.50 41.91
C ILE A 18 -2.33 21.64 41.05
N ILE A 19 -1.46 22.61 40.74
CA ILE A 19 -1.79 23.78 39.91
C ILE A 19 -1.09 23.72 38.57
N SER A 20 -1.71 24.34 37.56
CA SER A 20 -1.17 24.49 36.19
C SER A 20 -1.10 23.22 35.36
N GLU A 21 -1.59 22.10 35.87
CA GLU A 21 -1.73 20.85 35.10
C GLU A 21 -3.08 20.77 34.37
N GLU A 22 -3.13 20.00 33.30
CA GLU A 22 -4.36 19.53 32.67
C GLU A 22 -4.60 18.08 33.14
N ASN A 23 -5.76 17.82 33.72
CA ASN A 23 -6.10 16.58 34.43
C ASN A 23 -7.23 15.86 33.68
N PHE A 24 -6.97 14.64 33.22
CA PHE A 24 -7.92 13.86 32.41
C PHE A 24 -8.72 12.84 33.22
N SER A 25 -8.18 12.32 34.33
CA SER A 25 -8.90 11.40 35.22
C SER A 25 -8.48 11.56 36.68
N LEU A 26 -9.42 11.28 37.60
CA LEU A 26 -9.20 11.22 39.04
C LEU A 26 -9.82 9.92 39.57
N GLU A 27 -8.97 8.97 39.95
CA GLU A 27 -9.39 7.61 40.31
C GLU A 27 -9.01 7.30 41.77
N PRO A 28 -9.98 7.22 42.69
CA PRO A 28 -9.72 6.92 44.09
C PRO A 28 -9.33 5.44 44.27
N TYR A 29 -8.33 5.19 45.12
CA TYR A 29 -7.92 3.83 45.50
C TYR A 29 -7.48 3.79 46.96
N SER A 30 -8.30 3.18 47.83
CA SER A 30 -8.03 3.12 49.28
C SER A 30 -7.80 4.53 49.87
N SER A 31 -6.62 4.79 50.45
CA SER A 31 -6.21 6.11 50.98
C SER A 31 -5.36 6.91 49.98
N GLU A 32 -5.47 6.61 48.70
CA GLU A 32 -4.71 7.23 47.61
C GLU A 32 -5.65 7.70 46.51
N ILE A 33 -5.19 8.63 45.70
CA ILE A 33 -5.85 9.05 44.46
C ILE A 33 -4.85 8.99 43.32
N VAL A 34 -5.28 8.37 42.22
CA VAL A 34 -4.53 8.32 40.97
C VAL A 34 -5.04 9.43 40.08
N ILE A 35 -4.13 10.22 39.51
CA ILE A 35 -4.48 11.31 38.61
C ILE A 35 -3.68 11.16 37.31
N ALA A 36 -4.39 11.12 36.19
CA ALA A 36 -3.80 11.23 34.86
C ALA A 36 -3.69 12.71 34.48
N HIS A 37 -2.48 13.22 34.43
CA HIS A 37 -2.14 14.55 33.93
C HIS A 37 -1.75 14.46 32.46
N ARG A 38 -1.72 15.59 31.75
CA ARG A 38 -1.33 15.65 30.34
C ARG A 38 -0.01 14.99 29.99
N TRP A 39 0.98 15.05 30.88
CA TRP A 39 2.33 14.57 30.60
C TRP A 39 2.80 13.45 31.53
N HIS A 40 1.99 13.08 32.51
CA HIS A 40 2.33 12.02 33.46
C HIS A 40 1.11 11.51 34.22
N SER A 41 1.22 10.35 34.82
CA SER A 41 0.26 9.85 35.80
C SER A 41 0.91 9.78 37.18
N SER A 42 0.21 10.22 38.20
CA SER A 42 0.74 10.30 39.56
C SER A 42 -0.23 9.71 40.57
N VAL A 43 0.30 9.15 41.65
CA VAL A 43 -0.47 8.66 42.80
C VAL A 43 -0.18 9.54 44.00
N TYR A 44 -1.22 10.12 44.59
CA TYR A 44 -1.12 11.00 45.75
C TYR A 44 -1.72 10.33 46.98
N GLY A 45 -1.08 10.54 48.14
CA GLY A 45 -1.67 10.23 49.43
C GLY A 45 -2.60 11.34 49.93
N THR A 46 -3.11 11.18 51.15
CA THR A 46 -3.92 12.20 51.84
C THR A 46 -3.18 13.49 52.17
N ASP A 47 -1.85 13.49 52.07
CA ASP A 47 -0.98 14.66 52.23
C ASP A 47 -0.71 15.39 50.91
N TRP A 48 -1.29 14.89 49.81
CA TRP A 48 -1.09 15.39 48.45
C TRP A 48 0.37 15.40 47.97
N ASN A 49 1.24 14.62 48.60
CA ASN A 49 2.57 14.33 48.07
C ASN A 49 2.48 13.18 47.06
N ALA A 50 3.13 13.35 45.90
CA ALA A 50 3.22 12.30 44.91
C ALA A 50 4.08 11.14 45.44
N LYS A 51 3.47 9.97 45.61
CA LYS A 51 4.14 8.73 46.02
C LYS A 51 4.70 7.95 44.83
N GLN A 52 4.10 8.16 43.67
CA GLN A 52 4.45 7.50 42.42
C GLN A 52 4.18 8.44 41.26
N HIS A 53 5.01 8.33 40.23
CA HIS A 53 4.98 9.17 39.04
C HIS A 53 5.43 8.36 37.82
N ILE A 54 4.69 8.47 36.72
CA ILE A 54 5.07 7.94 35.41
C ILE A 54 4.77 9.01 34.35
N GLY A 55 5.80 9.69 33.87
CA GLY A 55 5.79 10.59 32.70
C GLY A 55 6.53 10.03 31.49
N SER A 56 7.16 8.87 31.61
CA SER A 56 7.82 8.18 30.49
C SER A 56 7.71 6.67 30.60
N TYR A 57 7.70 6.00 29.45
CA TYR A 57 7.76 4.55 29.33
C TYR A 57 9.07 4.06 28.69
N GLN A 58 10.14 4.86 28.80
CA GLN A 58 11.41 4.61 28.10
C GLN A 58 11.23 4.53 26.58
N LYS A 59 10.25 5.25 26.05
CA LYS A 59 9.98 5.41 24.62
C LYS A 59 10.44 6.79 24.15
N PRO A 60 10.65 6.99 22.83
CA PRO A 60 11.11 8.28 22.30
C PRO A 60 10.16 9.45 22.58
N ARG A 61 8.88 9.15 22.78
CA ARG A 61 7.85 10.14 23.11
C ARG A 61 7.51 10.05 24.60
N ILE A 62 7.32 11.20 25.23
CA ILE A 62 6.83 11.28 26.62
C ILE A 62 5.40 10.76 26.72
N ALA A 63 4.97 10.37 27.91
CA ALA A 63 3.60 9.93 28.15
C ALA A 63 2.59 11.03 27.81
N ASN A 64 1.43 10.65 27.31
CA ASN A 64 0.23 11.48 27.24
C ASN A 64 -0.98 10.72 27.81
N PRO A 65 -1.03 10.54 29.14
CA PRO A 65 -2.10 9.79 29.80
C PRO A 65 -3.47 10.45 29.64
N MET A 66 -4.47 9.63 29.34
CA MET A 66 -5.89 10.02 29.34
C MET A 66 -6.63 9.46 30.55
N HIS A 67 -6.16 8.34 31.08
CA HIS A 67 -6.71 7.71 32.28
C HIS A 67 -5.63 6.85 32.92
N ALA A 68 -5.55 6.83 34.25
CA ALA A 68 -4.75 5.87 34.98
C ALA A 68 -5.50 5.30 36.18
N ILE A 69 -5.28 4.01 36.45
CA ILE A 69 -5.84 3.29 37.60
C ILE A 69 -4.75 2.56 38.36
N ARG A 70 -5.03 2.29 39.64
CA ARG A 70 -4.19 1.41 40.45
C ARG A 70 -4.45 -0.05 40.08
N GLY A 71 -3.39 -0.83 39.92
CA GLY A 71 -3.45 -2.28 39.76
C GLY A 71 -2.83 -3.04 40.93
N ASP A 72 -2.73 -4.35 40.76
CA ASP A 72 -2.08 -5.24 41.72
C ASP A 72 -0.62 -4.84 41.99
N GLU A 73 -0.12 -5.19 43.18
CA GLU A 73 1.27 -4.96 43.60
C GLU A 73 1.72 -3.49 43.55
N ASN A 74 0.79 -2.53 43.57
CA ASN A 74 1.00 -1.08 43.39
C ASN A 74 1.45 -0.68 41.98
N ALA A 75 1.23 -1.52 40.98
CA ALA A 75 1.40 -1.11 39.59
C ALA A 75 0.41 0.01 39.23
N LEU A 76 0.81 0.88 38.33
CA LEU A 76 -0.05 1.86 37.69
C LEU A 76 -0.37 1.36 36.28
N TRP A 77 -1.65 1.26 35.96
CA TRP A 77 -2.11 1.01 34.60
C TRP A 77 -2.54 2.33 33.99
N VAL A 78 -1.98 2.67 32.84
CA VAL A 78 -2.18 3.96 32.19
C VAL A 78 -2.70 3.72 30.79
N ALA A 79 -3.90 4.25 30.49
CA ALA A 79 -4.37 4.41 29.12
C ALA A 79 -3.77 5.72 28.58
N ASP A 80 -2.77 5.56 27.72
CA ASP A 80 -2.00 6.64 27.12
C ASP A 80 -2.48 6.90 25.69
N ASN A 81 -2.70 8.16 25.35
CA ASN A 81 -3.16 8.57 24.03
C ASN A 81 -2.17 8.24 22.90
N TRP A 82 -0.88 8.14 23.21
CA TRP A 82 0.17 7.94 22.21
C TRP A 82 0.81 6.56 22.26
N HIS A 83 0.75 5.90 23.40
CA HIS A 83 1.37 4.60 23.61
C HIS A 83 0.36 3.46 23.81
N GLY A 84 -0.93 3.75 23.86
CA GLY A 84 -1.95 2.76 24.19
C GLY A 84 -1.90 2.38 25.67
N LEU A 85 -1.95 1.09 25.99
CA LEU A 85 -1.92 0.65 27.38
C LEU A 85 -0.47 0.57 27.88
N ALA A 86 -0.18 1.21 29.00
CA ALA A 86 1.09 1.07 29.71
C ALA A 86 0.87 0.56 31.13
N LYS A 87 1.86 -0.17 31.65
CA LYS A 87 1.90 -0.65 33.04
C LYS A 87 3.25 -0.28 33.64
N GLY A 88 3.28 0.23 34.86
CA GLY A 88 4.56 0.48 35.49
C GLY A 88 4.52 0.95 36.93
N TYR A 89 5.72 1.19 37.47
CA TYR A 89 5.97 1.62 38.84
C TYR A 89 6.63 3.00 38.89
N ASN A 90 7.39 3.36 37.86
CA ASN A 90 8.02 4.68 37.67
C ASN A 90 8.52 4.79 36.22
N ASP A 91 9.12 5.92 35.87
CA ASP A 91 9.67 6.20 34.53
C ASP A 91 10.70 5.18 34.03
N TRP A 92 11.36 4.45 34.93
CA TRP A 92 12.42 3.49 34.63
C TRP A 92 11.99 2.03 34.76
N ASN A 93 10.77 1.80 35.21
CA ASN A 93 10.20 0.49 35.43
C ASN A 93 8.75 0.51 34.95
N SER A 94 8.60 0.55 33.64
CA SER A 94 7.32 0.58 32.95
C SER A 94 7.43 -0.12 31.60
N GLU A 95 6.31 -0.66 31.13
CA GLU A 95 6.19 -1.35 29.86
C GLU A 95 4.95 -0.88 29.11
N VAL A 96 5.02 -0.87 27.79
CA VAL A 96 3.90 -0.61 26.90
C VAL A 96 3.37 -1.94 26.39
N LEU A 97 2.06 -2.16 26.54
CA LEU A 97 1.35 -3.40 26.29
C LEU A 97 0.36 -3.20 25.14
N VAL A 98 0.88 -3.18 23.92
CA VAL A 98 0.07 -3.03 22.70
C VAL A 98 0.35 -4.19 21.74
N PRO A 99 -0.66 -4.68 21.00
CA PRO A 99 -0.42 -5.61 19.91
C PRO A 99 0.43 -4.92 18.84
N ASN A 100 1.21 -5.71 18.10
CA ASN A 100 1.93 -5.17 16.95
C ASN A 100 0.95 -4.79 15.84
N GLY A 101 1.09 -3.57 15.32
CA GLY A 101 0.26 -3.01 14.27
C GLY A 101 0.94 -1.79 13.64
N PRO A 102 0.41 -1.29 12.52
CA PRO A 102 0.95 -0.09 11.88
C PRO A 102 0.87 1.10 12.84
N SER A 103 1.92 1.94 12.88
CA SER A 103 1.97 3.10 13.78
C SER A 103 1.12 4.28 13.29
N SER A 104 0.53 4.18 12.11
CA SER A 104 -0.31 5.19 11.46
C SER A 104 -1.43 4.52 10.68
N ILE A 105 -2.59 5.18 10.60
CA ILE A 105 -3.70 4.76 9.73
C ILE A 105 -3.52 5.25 8.29
N TYR A 106 -2.62 6.21 8.05
CA TYR A 106 -2.43 6.79 6.72
C TYR A 106 -1.68 5.83 5.81
N ALA A 107 -2.31 5.47 4.70
CA ALA A 107 -1.72 4.71 3.60
C ALA A 107 -1.99 5.45 2.29
N TYR A 108 -1.04 6.28 1.85
CA TYR A 108 -1.16 7.08 0.63
C TYR A 108 -0.73 6.30 -0.62
N GLN A 109 0.36 5.54 -0.51
CA GLN A 109 0.77 4.54 -1.50
C GLN A 109 1.38 3.33 -0.77
N MET A 110 1.21 2.15 -1.34
CA MET A 110 1.84 0.91 -0.88
C MET A 110 2.53 0.21 -2.03
N LYS A 111 3.57 -0.57 -1.72
CA LYS A 111 4.14 -1.58 -2.61
C LYS A 111 4.37 -2.85 -1.81
N ALA A 112 4.12 -3.99 -2.43
CA ALA A 112 4.27 -5.30 -1.81
C ALA A 112 5.11 -6.21 -2.70
N ALA A 113 6.03 -6.96 -2.11
CA ALA A 113 6.83 -7.94 -2.82
C ALA A 113 7.35 -9.02 -1.86
N ASN A 114 6.96 -10.27 -2.07
CA ASN A 114 7.43 -11.45 -1.33
C ASN A 114 7.30 -11.33 0.20
N GLY A 115 6.10 -10.99 0.68
CA GLY A 115 5.83 -10.82 2.11
C GLY A 115 6.40 -9.56 2.75
N GLU A 116 7.04 -8.69 1.96
CA GLU A 116 7.44 -7.34 2.37
C GLU A 116 6.40 -6.34 1.87
N VAL A 117 5.89 -5.47 2.75
CA VAL A 117 4.99 -4.37 2.36
C VAL A 117 5.52 -3.06 2.90
N TRP A 118 5.67 -2.09 2.02
CA TRP A 118 6.11 -0.74 2.36
C TRP A 118 4.99 0.26 2.13
N VAL A 119 4.80 1.16 3.09
CA VAL A 119 3.70 2.13 3.08
C VAL A 119 4.24 3.55 3.20
N ALA A 120 3.93 4.37 2.22
CA ALA A 120 4.11 5.81 2.25
C ALA A 120 2.92 6.45 3.00
N THR A 121 3.16 7.07 4.15
CA THR A 121 2.09 7.56 5.04
C THR A 121 1.83 9.07 4.91
N GLY A 122 2.42 9.71 3.91
CA GLY A 122 2.27 11.13 3.67
C GLY A 122 0.95 11.47 3.00
N GLY A 123 0.88 12.65 2.40
CA GLY A 123 -0.26 13.01 1.60
C GLY A 123 -0.18 14.41 1.05
N ARG A 124 -1.02 14.64 0.04
CA ARG A 124 -1.26 15.96 -0.52
C ARG A 124 -2.68 15.99 -1.10
N ALA A 125 -3.23 17.19 -1.21
CA ALA A 125 -4.53 17.36 -1.84
C ALA A 125 -4.45 16.97 -3.33
N LYS A 126 -5.21 15.97 -3.77
CA LYS A 126 -5.24 15.54 -5.18
C LYS A 126 -5.70 16.67 -6.14
N SER A 127 -6.55 17.59 -5.67
CA SER A 127 -7.11 18.67 -6.50
C SER A 127 -6.14 19.81 -6.82
N ASN A 128 -5.24 20.13 -5.88
CA ASN A 128 -4.38 21.31 -5.97
C ASN A 128 -2.97 21.09 -5.41
N GLY A 129 -2.57 19.85 -5.16
CA GLY A 129 -1.25 19.44 -4.68
C GLY A 129 -0.73 20.10 -3.40
N THR A 130 -1.62 20.65 -2.56
CA THR A 130 -1.21 21.26 -1.27
C THR A 130 -0.70 20.19 -0.30
N ASN A 131 0.44 20.47 0.34
CA ASN A 131 1.02 19.64 1.41
C ASN A 131 0.06 19.43 2.59
N PHE A 132 0.08 18.23 3.15
CA PHE A 132 -0.57 17.94 4.43
C PHE A 132 0.38 18.03 5.62
N TRP A 133 1.69 18.12 5.36
CA TRP A 133 2.76 18.24 6.35
C TRP A 133 2.82 17.05 7.32
N LEU A 134 2.41 15.87 6.84
CA LEU A 134 2.40 14.64 7.62
C LEU A 134 3.83 14.15 7.86
N LYS A 135 4.14 13.77 9.10
CA LYS A 135 5.48 13.32 9.52
C LYS A 135 5.48 11.90 10.10
N GLU A 136 4.54 11.08 9.65
CA GLU A 136 4.35 9.71 10.11
C GLU A 136 5.41 8.74 9.54
N GLY A 137 6.03 9.10 8.40
CA GLY A 137 7.20 8.42 7.85
C GLY A 137 6.86 7.28 6.87
N LEU A 138 7.57 6.16 7.02
CA LEU A 138 7.31 4.92 6.28
C LEU A 138 6.86 3.84 7.27
N LEU A 139 5.92 2.98 6.85
CA LEU A 139 5.64 1.73 7.54
C LEU A 139 6.22 0.57 6.74
N HIS A 140 6.60 -0.47 7.47
CA HIS A 140 7.16 -1.69 6.89
C HIS A 140 6.56 -2.91 7.58
N PHE A 141 5.90 -3.76 6.82
CA PHE A 141 5.39 -5.05 7.27
C PHE A 141 6.27 -6.17 6.70
N THR A 142 6.79 -7.00 7.59
CA THR A 142 7.58 -8.19 7.23
C THR A 142 7.40 -9.25 8.31
N ASN A 143 7.34 -10.52 7.91
CA ASN A 143 7.25 -11.65 8.84
C ASN A 143 6.13 -11.51 9.89
N GLY A 144 4.97 -10.98 9.48
CA GLY A 144 3.83 -10.79 10.37
C GLY A 144 3.96 -9.62 11.36
N ASN A 145 4.96 -8.76 11.21
CA ASN A 145 5.22 -7.64 12.12
C ASN A 145 5.35 -6.32 11.36
N TRP A 146 4.73 -5.28 11.90
CA TRP A 146 4.85 -3.89 11.51
C TRP A 146 5.99 -3.20 12.26
N THR A 147 6.77 -2.44 11.51
CA THR A 147 7.76 -1.47 12.00
C THR A 147 7.56 -0.14 11.27
N SER A 148 8.24 0.91 11.71
CA SER A 148 8.16 2.23 11.10
C SER A 148 9.52 2.89 11.01
N ILE A 149 9.74 3.71 9.99
CA ILE A 149 10.87 4.63 9.87
C ILE A 149 10.29 6.04 10.00
N ASN A 150 10.57 6.73 11.11
CA ASN A 150 9.99 8.06 11.36
C ASN A 150 10.87 8.91 12.29
N LYS A 151 10.46 10.16 12.52
CA LYS A 151 11.21 11.13 13.34
C LYS A 151 11.43 10.71 14.79
N TYR A 152 10.68 9.74 15.30
CA TYR A 152 10.78 9.28 16.69
C TYR A 152 11.83 8.19 16.86
N ASN A 153 12.13 7.42 15.82
CA ASN A 153 13.04 6.27 15.90
C ASN A 153 14.20 6.30 14.90
N THR A 154 14.22 7.25 13.97
CA THR A 154 15.27 7.34 12.95
C THR A 154 15.77 8.77 12.79
N THR A 155 17.09 8.95 12.96
CA THR A 155 17.79 10.22 12.73
C THR A 155 17.63 10.67 11.28
N GLY A 156 17.40 11.97 11.04
CA GLY A 156 17.24 12.55 9.70
C GLY A 156 15.79 12.61 9.21
N MET A 157 14.85 11.92 9.86
CA MET A 157 13.42 11.92 9.52
C MET A 157 12.65 13.13 10.08
N ASP A 158 13.26 13.98 10.90
CA ASP A 158 12.62 15.11 11.59
C ASP A 158 12.25 16.28 10.66
N THR A 159 13.01 16.44 9.57
CA THR A 159 12.78 17.48 8.56
C THR A 159 11.94 17.02 7.37
N LEU A 160 11.75 15.70 7.22
CA LEU A 160 10.94 15.08 6.18
C LEU A 160 9.45 15.20 6.50
N TYR A 161 8.65 15.31 5.44
CA TYR A 161 7.19 15.36 5.51
C TYR A 161 6.61 14.88 4.18
N ASP A 162 5.36 14.44 4.22
CA ASP A 162 4.58 14.03 3.05
C ASP A 162 5.35 13.03 2.16
N ILE A 163 5.66 11.86 2.72
CA ILE A 163 6.18 10.73 1.93
C ILE A 163 5.02 10.17 1.10
N VAL A 164 5.04 10.39 -0.21
CA VAL A 164 3.88 10.18 -1.11
C VAL A 164 4.06 9.05 -2.12
N SER A 165 5.27 8.50 -2.25
CA SER A 165 5.49 7.35 -3.12
C SER A 165 6.60 6.45 -2.56
N VAL A 166 6.56 5.17 -2.89
CA VAL A 166 7.57 4.17 -2.54
C VAL A 166 7.79 3.23 -3.72
N ALA A 167 9.05 2.87 -3.96
CA ALA A 167 9.48 1.89 -4.95
C ALA A 167 10.41 0.88 -4.28
N ILE A 168 10.15 -0.41 -4.47
CA ILE A 168 11.00 -1.50 -3.97
C ILE A 168 12.02 -1.82 -5.06
N ASP A 169 13.31 -1.89 -4.70
CA ASP A 169 14.35 -2.32 -5.63
C ASP A 169 14.06 -3.76 -6.10
N PRO A 170 13.91 -4.00 -7.41
CA PRO A 170 13.62 -5.34 -7.95
C PRO A 170 14.68 -6.38 -7.60
N SER A 171 15.92 -5.95 -7.32
CA SER A 171 17.05 -6.80 -7.00
C SER A 171 17.23 -7.08 -5.50
N ASP A 172 16.72 -6.21 -4.63
CA ASP A 172 16.78 -6.35 -3.17
C ASP A 172 15.54 -5.75 -2.49
N LYS A 173 14.69 -6.61 -1.94
CA LYS A 173 13.38 -6.22 -1.38
C LYS A 173 13.48 -5.46 -0.05
N GLN A 174 14.65 -5.50 0.59
CA GLN A 174 14.93 -4.69 1.78
C GLN A 174 15.52 -3.32 1.42
N HIS A 175 15.80 -3.09 0.14
CA HIS A 175 16.25 -1.82 -0.41
C HIS A 175 15.08 -1.11 -1.08
N VAL A 176 14.72 0.05 -0.56
CA VAL A 176 13.56 0.81 -1.04
C VAL A 176 13.90 2.29 -1.18
N TYR A 177 13.20 2.92 -2.12
CA TYR A 177 13.25 4.35 -2.34
C TYR A 177 11.88 4.96 -2.04
N ALA A 178 11.85 6.12 -1.41
CA ALA A 178 10.60 6.81 -1.11
C ALA A 178 10.65 8.30 -1.49
N ALA A 179 9.55 8.82 -2.00
CA ALA A 179 9.42 10.20 -2.46
C ALA A 179 8.89 11.08 -1.33
N SER A 180 9.67 12.09 -0.94
CA SER A 180 9.19 13.16 -0.08
C SER A 180 8.71 14.34 -0.92
N PHE A 181 7.46 14.77 -0.70
CA PHE A 181 6.93 15.98 -1.34
C PHE A 181 7.42 17.25 -0.64
N GLY A 182 8.74 17.44 -0.63
CA GLY A 182 9.40 18.66 -0.20
C GLY A 182 10.87 18.52 0.21
N LYS A 183 11.40 17.29 0.30
CA LYS A 183 12.78 17.03 0.72
C LYS A 183 13.53 15.98 -0.11
N GLY A 184 13.06 15.68 -1.32
CA GLY A 184 13.81 14.80 -2.23
C GLY A 184 13.48 13.31 -2.10
N VAL A 185 14.44 12.46 -2.45
CA VAL A 185 14.29 11.00 -2.46
C VAL A 185 14.99 10.41 -1.25
N ILE A 186 14.30 9.51 -0.55
CA ILE A 186 14.80 8.80 0.61
C ILE A 186 15.23 7.40 0.15
N GLU A 187 16.47 7.01 0.42
CA GLU A 187 16.93 5.63 0.24
C GLU A 187 16.97 4.94 1.61
N ALA A 188 16.27 3.82 1.73
CA ALA A 188 16.26 3.01 2.92
C ALA A 188 16.71 1.59 2.62
N LEU A 189 17.53 1.03 3.49
CA LEU A 189 18.05 -0.32 3.40
C LEU A 189 17.89 -1.01 4.75
N ASN A 190 17.31 -2.21 4.77
CA ASN A 190 17.12 -3.01 5.97
C ASN A 190 16.43 -2.23 7.10
N GLY A 191 15.37 -1.47 6.77
CA GLY A 191 14.60 -0.69 7.75
C GLY A 191 15.31 0.57 8.27
N ASN A 192 16.43 0.99 7.69
CA ASN A 192 17.17 2.18 8.10
C ASN A 192 17.39 3.13 6.92
N ILE A 193 17.45 4.43 7.19
CA ILE A 193 17.79 5.44 6.18
C ILE A 193 19.28 5.30 5.83
N ASN A 194 19.57 5.11 4.55
CA ASN A 194 20.93 5.09 4.03
C ASN A 194 21.35 6.48 3.54
N GLU A 195 20.52 7.14 2.74
CA GLU A 195 20.80 8.43 2.13
C GLU A 195 19.51 9.23 1.89
N ILE A 196 19.63 10.56 1.86
CA ILE A 196 18.55 11.45 1.39
C ILE A 196 19.11 12.25 0.21
N TYR A 197 18.56 11.99 -0.97
CA TYR A 197 18.94 12.65 -2.21
C TYR A 197 18.19 13.97 -2.38
N ASP A 198 18.95 15.05 -2.43
CA ASP A 198 18.49 16.40 -2.67
C ASP A 198 19.34 17.04 -3.79
N GLU A 199 19.22 18.35 -3.96
CA GLU A 199 19.94 19.10 -5.00
C GLU A 199 21.46 19.12 -4.84
N LYS A 200 21.99 18.67 -3.69
CA LYS A 200 23.42 18.71 -3.39
C LYS A 200 24.15 17.43 -3.79
N ASN A 201 23.45 16.31 -3.85
CA ASN A 201 24.02 14.98 -4.08
C ASN A 201 23.33 14.19 -5.21
N SER A 202 22.37 14.80 -5.91
CA SER A 202 21.65 14.18 -7.04
C SER A 202 21.28 15.19 -8.12
N SER A 203 20.52 14.75 -9.13
CA SER A 203 20.06 15.60 -10.23
C SER A 203 18.66 16.19 -10.02
N VAL A 204 18.00 15.89 -8.89
CA VAL A 204 16.73 16.55 -8.54
C VAL A 204 17.00 18.00 -8.19
N LEU A 205 16.00 18.86 -8.39
CA LEU A 205 16.15 20.30 -8.24
C LEU A 205 15.03 20.88 -7.36
N PRO A 206 15.34 21.93 -6.58
CA PRO A 206 14.34 22.62 -5.79
C PRO A 206 13.41 23.43 -6.70
N ALA A 207 12.28 23.85 -6.14
CA ALA A 207 11.41 24.80 -6.81
C ALA A 207 12.09 26.15 -7.06
N PRO A 208 11.70 26.91 -8.10
CA PRO A 208 12.18 28.27 -8.28
C PRO A 208 11.84 29.18 -7.09
N PRO A 209 12.58 30.30 -6.90
CA PRO A 209 12.26 31.30 -5.89
C PRO A 209 10.79 31.76 -5.96
N PRO A 210 10.13 31.99 -4.81
CA PRO A 210 10.69 32.06 -3.46
C PRO A 210 10.74 30.74 -2.68
N ASN A 211 10.45 29.59 -3.32
CA ASN A 211 10.35 28.28 -2.66
C ASN A 211 11.58 27.38 -2.91
N ASP A 212 12.77 27.96 -3.03
CA ASP A 212 14.03 27.31 -3.40
C ASP A 212 14.63 26.37 -2.35
N ASN A 213 13.86 26.06 -1.30
CA ASN A 213 14.17 25.08 -0.27
C ASN A 213 13.26 23.83 -0.31
N HIS A 214 12.37 23.75 -1.32
CA HIS A 214 11.39 22.69 -1.50
C HIS A 214 11.76 21.82 -2.71
N VAL A 215 12.10 20.56 -2.45
CA VAL A 215 12.35 19.54 -3.49
C VAL A 215 11.18 18.57 -3.48
N GLY A 216 10.17 18.84 -4.29
CA GLY A 216 8.93 18.06 -4.33
C GLY A 216 9.04 16.86 -5.25
N ILE A 217 9.21 15.65 -4.70
CA ILE A 217 9.16 14.42 -5.48
C ILE A 217 7.77 13.80 -5.35
N THR A 218 7.16 13.41 -6.48
CA THR A 218 5.77 12.91 -6.48
C THR A 218 5.62 11.45 -6.85
N GLY A 219 6.60 10.87 -7.53
CA GLY A 219 6.53 9.52 -8.05
C GLY A 219 7.90 8.91 -8.25
N LEU A 220 7.98 7.60 -8.04
CA LEU A 220 9.14 6.77 -8.21
C LEU A 220 8.71 5.48 -8.89
N ASP A 221 9.48 5.02 -9.88
CA ASP A 221 9.31 3.67 -10.43
C ASP A 221 10.61 3.15 -11.02
N PHE A 222 10.76 1.83 -11.08
CA PHE A 222 11.90 1.17 -11.71
C PHE A 222 11.55 0.72 -13.12
N ASP A 223 12.46 0.92 -14.07
CA ASP A 223 12.36 0.27 -15.38
C ASP A 223 12.97 -1.15 -15.36
N GLU A 224 12.83 -1.89 -16.47
CA GLU A 224 13.38 -3.24 -16.62
C GLU A 224 14.93 -3.31 -16.54
N GLN A 225 15.61 -2.17 -16.68
CA GLN A 225 17.07 -2.06 -16.54
C GLN A 225 17.50 -1.68 -15.11
N ASN A 226 16.56 -1.67 -14.16
CA ASN A 226 16.73 -1.25 -12.77
C ASN A 226 17.17 0.22 -12.62
N ASN A 227 16.85 1.09 -13.58
CA ASN A 227 16.98 2.53 -13.36
C ASN A 227 15.77 3.03 -12.57
N LEU A 228 16.03 3.83 -11.54
CA LEU A 228 14.99 4.48 -10.75
C LEU A 228 14.61 5.81 -11.39
N TRP A 229 13.42 5.89 -11.96
CA TRP A 229 12.84 7.11 -12.52
C TRP A 229 12.13 7.92 -11.42
N VAL A 230 12.38 9.22 -11.41
CA VAL A 230 12.00 10.14 -10.34
C VAL A 230 11.30 11.36 -10.92
N ILE A 231 10.06 11.60 -10.50
CA ILE A 231 9.28 12.77 -10.94
C ILE A 231 9.40 13.90 -9.94
N ASN A 232 9.90 15.04 -10.41
CA ASN A 232 10.17 16.22 -9.64
C ASN A 232 9.18 17.33 -10.03
N SER A 233 8.31 17.70 -9.10
CA SER A 233 7.33 18.78 -9.28
C SER A 233 7.98 20.17 -9.21
N ASN A 234 7.35 21.13 -9.89
CA ASN A 234 7.61 22.56 -9.80
C ASN A 234 9.08 22.93 -10.02
N THR A 235 9.72 22.37 -11.05
CA THR A 235 11.14 22.57 -11.33
C THR A 235 11.42 22.79 -12.82
N THR A 236 12.68 23.07 -13.16
CA THR A 236 13.18 23.22 -14.53
C THR A 236 13.65 21.91 -15.16
N ALA A 237 13.86 20.85 -14.37
CA ALA A 237 14.21 19.51 -14.86
C ALA A 237 13.30 18.47 -14.18
N PRO A 238 12.08 18.26 -14.71
CA PRO A 238 10.99 17.58 -14.01
C PRO A 238 11.13 16.05 -13.94
N ILE A 239 12.09 15.47 -14.66
CA ILE A 239 12.40 14.05 -14.59
C ILE A 239 13.87 13.90 -14.20
N SER A 240 14.16 13.03 -13.24
CA SER A 240 15.49 12.53 -12.94
C SER A 240 15.51 11.01 -13.01
N VAL A 241 16.68 10.43 -13.26
CA VAL A 241 16.91 8.99 -13.21
C VAL A 241 18.18 8.69 -12.44
N LYS A 242 18.13 7.68 -11.58
CA LYS A 242 19.29 7.08 -10.92
C LYS A 242 19.55 5.72 -11.55
N THR A 243 20.70 5.57 -12.19
CA THR A 243 21.13 4.30 -12.79
C THR A 243 21.60 3.31 -11.71
N PRO A 244 21.69 2.00 -12.01
CA PRO A 244 22.20 0.99 -11.07
C PRO A 244 23.60 1.27 -10.52
N ASP A 245 24.47 1.94 -11.28
CA ASP A 245 25.80 2.37 -10.84
C ASP A 245 25.80 3.67 -10.02
N GLY A 246 24.62 4.23 -9.75
CA GLY A 246 24.41 5.39 -8.87
C GLY A 246 24.58 6.76 -9.53
N LYS A 247 24.65 6.81 -10.86
CA LYS A 247 24.70 8.08 -11.60
C LYS A 247 23.32 8.71 -11.68
N TRP A 248 23.27 10.02 -11.45
CA TRP A 248 22.05 10.83 -11.55
C TRP A 248 22.04 11.67 -12.82
N ILE A 249 20.95 11.60 -13.57
CA ILE A 249 20.76 12.31 -14.84
C ILE A 249 19.36 12.93 -14.84
N SER A 250 19.23 14.17 -15.34
CA SER A 250 17.96 14.89 -15.38
C SER A 250 17.56 15.24 -16.80
N PHE A 251 16.25 15.26 -17.07
CA PHE A 251 15.67 15.57 -18.37
C PHE A 251 14.79 16.81 -18.30
N ILE A 252 14.78 17.56 -19.39
CA ILE A 252 13.90 18.70 -19.59
C ILE A 252 12.75 18.25 -20.50
N VAL A 253 11.58 18.02 -19.91
CA VAL A 253 10.37 17.63 -20.64
C VAL A 253 9.40 18.79 -20.67
N GLN A 254 9.09 19.28 -21.88
CA GLN A 254 8.41 20.56 -22.08
C GLN A 254 7.00 20.58 -21.48
N GLU A 255 6.28 19.47 -21.56
CA GLU A 255 4.94 19.26 -21.01
C GLU A 255 4.92 19.35 -19.47
N LEU A 256 6.05 19.08 -18.81
CA LEU A 256 6.20 19.06 -17.36
C LEU A 256 6.88 20.32 -16.80
N LEU A 257 7.42 21.19 -17.66
CA LEU A 257 8.12 22.39 -17.22
C LEU A 257 7.21 23.31 -16.40
N SER A 258 7.71 23.72 -15.23
CA SER A 258 6.99 24.64 -14.31
C SER A 258 5.60 24.15 -13.89
N LYS A 259 5.30 22.85 -14.04
CA LYS A 259 4.08 22.26 -13.50
C LYS A 259 4.19 22.26 -11.99
N LYS A 260 3.31 23.03 -11.36
CA LYS A 260 3.30 23.19 -9.90
C LYS A 260 3.14 21.84 -9.21
N TYR A 261 2.43 20.90 -9.85
CA TYR A 261 2.14 19.57 -9.34
C TYR A 261 2.21 18.54 -10.47
N THR A 262 2.88 17.43 -10.21
CA THR A 262 2.92 16.21 -11.02
C THR A 262 2.37 15.04 -10.19
N GLY A 263 2.16 13.86 -10.78
CA GLY A 263 1.67 12.66 -10.10
C GLY A 263 2.71 11.54 -10.03
N ASN A 264 2.22 10.30 -9.97
CA ASN A 264 3.08 9.12 -10.04
C ASN A 264 3.66 8.93 -11.45
N VAL A 265 4.65 8.05 -11.53
CA VAL A 265 5.19 7.53 -12.79
C VAL A 265 4.99 6.03 -12.84
N LEU A 266 4.72 5.52 -14.04
CA LEU A 266 4.75 4.12 -14.40
C LEU A 266 5.80 3.95 -15.51
N ALA A 267 6.87 3.20 -15.23
CA ALA A 267 7.86 2.79 -16.22
C ALA A 267 7.40 1.46 -16.82
N ASN A 268 6.88 1.51 -18.05
CA ASN A 268 6.23 0.35 -18.65
C ASN A 268 7.23 -0.58 -19.38
N GLN A 269 6.79 -1.78 -19.76
CA GLN A 269 7.64 -2.78 -20.42
C GLN A 269 8.17 -2.35 -21.81
N TYR A 270 7.61 -1.28 -22.39
CA TYR A 270 8.05 -0.72 -23.67
C TYR A 270 9.14 0.36 -23.51
N GLY A 271 9.57 0.66 -22.28
CA GLY A 271 10.55 1.70 -21.96
C GLY A 271 9.96 3.12 -21.88
N HIS A 272 8.64 3.26 -21.97
CA HIS A 272 7.96 4.54 -21.85
C HIS A 272 7.67 4.85 -20.37
N LYS A 273 7.86 6.11 -19.97
CA LYS A 273 7.53 6.62 -18.65
C LYS A 273 6.23 7.40 -18.72
N TRP A 274 5.16 6.82 -18.20
CA TRP A 274 3.84 7.42 -18.15
C TRP A 274 3.68 8.18 -16.84
N ILE A 275 3.49 9.49 -16.92
CA ILE A 275 3.56 10.41 -15.80
C ILE A 275 2.21 11.09 -15.66
N GLU A 276 1.54 10.82 -14.55
CA GLU A 276 0.27 11.47 -14.23
C GLU A 276 0.47 12.99 -14.09
N LEU A 277 -0.38 13.77 -14.75
CA LEU A 277 -0.41 15.22 -14.64
C LEU A 277 -1.82 15.66 -14.21
N PRO A 278 -2.05 15.86 -12.90
CA PRO A 278 -3.39 16.10 -12.36
C PRO A 278 -4.13 17.24 -13.08
N ASN A 279 -5.36 16.96 -13.53
CA ASN A 279 -6.25 17.88 -14.27
C ASN A 279 -5.78 18.24 -15.70
N GLU A 280 -4.69 17.67 -16.20
CA GLU A 280 -4.18 17.96 -17.55
C GLU A 280 -4.06 16.70 -18.41
N GLY A 281 -3.76 15.54 -17.81
CA GLY A 281 -3.69 14.26 -18.49
C GLY A 281 -2.49 13.42 -18.08
N ILE A 282 -1.88 12.74 -19.04
CA ILE A 282 -0.72 11.86 -18.83
C ILE A 282 0.39 12.28 -19.80
N VAL A 283 1.57 12.58 -19.28
CA VAL A 283 2.75 12.82 -20.11
C VAL A 283 3.46 11.48 -20.31
N VAL A 284 3.72 11.11 -21.56
CA VAL A 284 4.53 9.95 -21.89
C VAL A 284 5.91 10.42 -22.33
N PHE A 285 6.95 9.96 -21.66
CA PHE A 285 8.35 10.25 -21.96
C PHE A 285 9.09 8.99 -22.41
N ASP A 286 9.88 9.11 -23.46
CA ASP A 286 10.69 8.05 -24.02
C ASP A 286 12.11 8.57 -24.23
N ASP A 287 13.09 7.92 -23.61
CA ASP A 287 14.53 8.24 -23.75
C ASP A 287 15.17 7.48 -24.91
N ASN A 288 14.35 6.75 -25.68
CA ASN A 288 14.74 5.93 -26.82
C ASN A 288 15.82 4.89 -26.48
N GLY A 289 15.86 4.45 -25.21
CA GLY A 289 16.88 3.54 -24.67
C GLY A 289 18.27 4.17 -24.52
N THR A 290 18.38 5.50 -24.56
CA THR A 290 19.63 6.23 -24.48
C THR A 290 19.57 7.40 -23.48
N ILE A 291 19.51 7.06 -22.19
CA ILE A 291 19.53 8.01 -21.04
C ILE A 291 20.57 9.14 -21.15
N ASP A 292 21.74 8.91 -21.77
CA ASP A 292 22.82 9.90 -21.89
C ASP A 292 22.73 10.79 -23.16
N ASN A 293 21.74 10.57 -24.02
CA ASN A 293 21.58 11.27 -25.29
C ASN A 293 20.19 11.93 -25.39
N PRO A 294 20.03 13.19 -24.97
CA PRO A 294 18.71 13.84 -25.01
C PRO A 294 18.26 14.26 -26.42
N ALA A 295 19.02 13.94 -27.47
CA ALA A 295 18.76 14.42 -28.84
C ALA A 295 17.66 13.64 -29.56
N ASP A 296 17.39 12.40 -29.14
CA ASP A 296 16.37 11.51 -29.69
C ASP A 296 15.22 11.23 -28.72
N ASP A 297 15.25 11.83 -27.53
CA ASP A 297 14.15 11.81 -26.56
C ASP A 297 12.83 12.30 -27.18
N ARG A 298 11.74 11.62 -26.81
CA ARG A 298 10.39 11.95 -27.26
C ARG A 298 9.48 12.15 -26.07
N SER A 299 8.55 13.08 -26.19
CA SER A 299 7.50 13.31 -25.19
C SER A 299 6.18 13.68 -25.84
N LYS A 300 5.08 13.33 -25.18
CA LYS A 300 3.71 13.62 -25.63
C LYS A 300 2.78 13.76 -24.45
N LEU A 301 1.92 14.76 -24.48
CA LEU A 301 0.78 14.88 -23.55
C LEU A 301 -0.43 14.17 -24.13
N LEU A 302 -0.97 13.21 -23.39
CA LEU A 302 -2.25 12.56 -23.62
C LEU A 302 -3.31 13.22 -22.73
N SER A 303 -4.37 13.72 -23.34
CA SER A 303 -5.43 14.49 -22.71
C SER A 303 -6.80 14.12 -23.31
N THR A 304 -7.80 15.00 -23.18
CA THR A 304 -9.12 14.78 -23.75
C THR A 304 -9.15 14.98 -25.28
N GLY A 305 -10.02 14.23 -25.96
CA GLY A 305 -10.30 14.39 -27.39
C GLY A 305 -9.56 13.38 -28.27
N GLU A 306 -10.24 12.97 -29.34
CA GLU A 306 -9.73 12.03 -30.34
C GLU A 306 -8.41 12.54 -30.96
N GLY A 307 -7.46 11.63 -31.14
CA GLY A 307 -6.09 11.88 -31.60
C GLY A 307 -5.17 12.51 -30.56
N ASN A 308 -5.67 12.84 -29.37
CA ASN A 308 -4.90 13.52 -28.32
C ASN A 308 -4.83 12.74 -27.01
N GLY A 309 -5.22 11.47 -26.95
CA GLY A 309 -5.34 10.73 -25.69
C GLY A 309 -6.72 10.13 -25.51
N ASN A 310 -7.75 10.85 -25.96
CA ASN A 310 -9.16 10.52 -25.80
C ASN A 310 -9.55 10.11 -24.35
N LEU A 311 -8.85 10.67 -23.36
CA LEU A 311 -9.23 10.50 -21.95
C LEU A 311 -10.56 11.22 -21.72
N HIS A 312 -11.51 10.54 -21.08
CA HIS A 312 -12.82 11.13 -20.81
C HIS A 312 -12.77 12.16 -19.67
N ASN A 313 -11.97 11.88 -18.65
CA ASN A 313 -11.76 12.76 -17.52
C ASN A 313 -10.29 12.75 -17.08
N LEU A 314 -9.83 13.87 -16.51
CA LEU A 314 -8.44 14.12 -16.13
C LEU A 314 -8.27 14.34 -14.62
N GLU A 315 -9.35 14.27 -13.85
CA GLU A 315 -9.32 14.38 -12.40
C GLU A 315 -9.16 12.99 -11.77
N PHE A 316 -8.39 12.90 -10.67
CA PHE A 316 -8.11 11.65 -9.95
C PHE A 316 -7.47 10.54 -10.80
N LEU A 317 -6.58 10.92 -11.73
CA LEU A 317 -5.86 9.95 -12.55
C LEU A 317 -5.06 8.96 -11.69
N THR A 318 -5.20 7.68 -12.02
CA THR A 318 -4.34 6.58 -11.57
C THR A 318 -4.09 5.68 -12.76
N ILE A 319 -2.85 5.20 -12.92
CA ILE A 319 -2.47 4.32 -14.03
C ILE A 319 -1.82 3.03 -13.54
N THR A 320 -2.03 1.94 -14.28
CA THR A 320 -1.29 0.68 -14.12
C THR A 320 -1.13 -0.02 -15.46
N GLU A 321 -0.07 -0.81 -15.61
CA GLU A 321 0.15 -1.69 -16.77
C GLU A 321 -0.33 -3.10 -16.42
N ASP A 322 -1.04 -3.75 -17.34
CA ASP A 322 -1.46 -5.13 -17.18
C ASP A 322 -0.50 -6.13 -17.83
N LEU A 323 -0.78 -7.44 -17.70
CA LEU A 323 0.15 -8.47 -18.16
C LEU A 323 0.26 -8.57 -19.69
N ASP A 324 -0.65 -7.94 -20.43
CA ASP A 324 -0.60 -7.84 -21.90
C ASP A 324 0.10 -6.54 -22.37
N GLY A 325 0.49 -5.69 -21.41
CA GLY A 325 1.10 -4.38 -21.68
C GLY A 325 0.09 -3.27 -21.91
N GLU A 326 -1.19 -3.47 -21.63
CA GLU A 326 -2.21 -2.44 -21.77
C GLU A 326 -2.15 -1.47 -20.58
N ILE A 327 -2.32 -0.18 -20.83
CA ILE A 327 -2.35 0.81 -19.73
C ILE A 327 -3.78 1.10 -19.33
N TRP A 328 -4.13 0.70 -18.11
CA TRP A 328 -5.41 0.95 -17.48
C TRP A 328 -5.36 2.28 -16.74
N VAL A 329 -6.33 3.15 -17.03
CA VAL A 329 -6.43 4.50 -16.46
C VAL A 329 -7.74 4.64 -15.71
N GLY A 330 -7.63 4.86 -14.40
CA GLY A 330 -8.75 5.27 -13.56
C GLY A 330 -8.87 6.80 -13.50
N SER A 331 -10.10 7.29 -13.36
CA SER A 331 -10.40 8.71 -13.17
C SER A 331 -11.56 8.89 -12.18
N ASN A 332 -12.05 10.12 -11.99
CA ASN A 332 -13.29 10.35 -11.26
C ASN A 332 -14.57 9.86 -11.97
N ASP A 333 -14.47 9.43 -13.24
CA ASP A 333 -15.57 8.95 -14.08
C ASP A 333 -15.28 7.57 -14.71
N GLY A 334 -14.79 6.64 -13.89
CA GLY A 334 -14.55 5.26 -14.28
C GLY A 334 -13.21 5.03 -14.98
N ILE A 335 -13.19 4.00 -15.84
CA ILE A 335 -11.97 3.43 -16.42
C ILE A 335 -11.89 3.66 -17.93
N ALA A 336 -10.68 3.91 -18.42
CA ALA A 336 -10.31 3.84 -19.83
C ALA A 336 -9.00 3.06 -20.01
N VAL A 337 -8.77 2.48 -21.19
CA VAL A 337 -7.62 1.61 -21.47
C VAL A 337 -6.91 2.07 -22.75
N PHE A 338 -5.59 2.18 -22.69
CA PHE A 338 -4.73 2.26 -23.87
C PHE A 338 -4.31 0.85 -24.27
N TYR A 339 -4.92 0.32 -25.33
CA TYR A 339 -4.67 -1.02 -25.86
C TYR A 339 -3.38 -1.14 -26.70
N SER A 340 -2.75 -0.02 -27.07
CA SER A 340 -1.52 -0.05 -27.89
C SER A 340 -0.51 1.01 -27.45
N PRO A 341 -0.07 0.97 -26.19
CA PRO A 341 0.81 2.00 -25.61
C PRO A 341 2.23 1.99 -26.20
N SER A 342 2.65 0.90 -26.83
CA SER A 342 3.90 0.85 -27.63
C SER A 342 3.88 1.82 -28.82
N SER A 343 2.69 2.12 -29.35
CA SER A 343 2.48 2.98 -30.53
C SER A 343 2.03 4.40 -30.17
N VAL A 344 2.17 4.82 -28.92
CA VAL A 344 1.68 6.13 -28.42
C VAL A 344 2.24 7.35 -29.18
N PHE A 345 3.43 7.21 -29.75
CA PHE A 345 4.09 8.24 -30.57
C PHE A 345 3.73 8.17 -32.06
N ASP A 346 2.99 7.14 -32.50
CA ASP A 346 2.50 7.02 -33.87
C ASP A 346 1.22 7.84 -34.06
N ASP A 347 0.91 8.25 -35.29
CA ASP A 347 -0.26 9.08 -35.63
C ASP A 347 -1.62 8.42 -35.27
N SER A 348 -1.65 7.10 -35.08
CA SER A 348 -2.87 6.30 -34.83
C SER A 348 -2.95 5.66 -33.44
N GLY A 349 -1.89 5.72 -32.63
CA GLY A 349 -1.72 4.84 -31.45
C GLY A 349 -1.92 5.50 -30.09
N SER A 350 -2.59 6.65 -30.01
CA SER A 350 -2.57 7.47 -28.79
C SER A 350 -3.89 7.64 -28.06
N ASP A 351 -4.94 6.90 -28.39
CA ASP A 351 -6.26 7.11 -27.77
C ASP A 351 -6.67 5.96 -26.86
N ALA A 352 -7.16 6.33 -25.66
CA ALA A 352 -7.79 5.42 -24.74
C ALA A 352 -9.23 5.11 -25.17
N GLN A 353 -9.71 3.94 -24.74
CA GLN A 353 -11.06 3.46 -24.99
C GLN A 353 -11.73 3.09 -23.67
N ARG A 354 -13.02 3.40 -23.53
CA ARG A 354 -13.81 2.98 -22.36
C ARG A 354 -14.44 1.61 -22.64
N ILE A 355 -14.47 0.76 -21.62
CA ILE A 355 -15.09 -0.56 -21.69
C ILE A 355 -16.60 -0.42 -21.50
N LEU A 356 -17.39 -1.11 -22.31
CA LEU A 356 -18.84 -1.20 -22.18
C LEU A 356 -19.20 -2.46 -21.39
N VAL A 357 -20.06 -2.32 -20.39
CA VAL A 357 -20.57 -3.41 -19.56
C VAL A 357 -22.09 -3.42 -19.52
N GLU A 358 -22.69 -4.60 -19.40
CA GLU A 358 -24.13 -4.74 -19.19
C GLU A 358 -24.43 -4.89 -17.71
N LYS A 359 -25.22 -3.95 -17.15
CA LYS A 359 -25.71 -4.01 -15.78
C LYS A 359 -27.23 -3.86 -15.76
N ASP A 360 -27.91 -4.84 -15.18
CA ASP A 360 -29.38 -4.89 -15.09
C ASP A 360 -30.11 -4.69 -16.44
N GLY A 361 -29.50 -5.16 -17.54
CA GLY A 361 -30.03 -5.03 -18.89
C GLY A 361 -29.78 -3.66 -19.55
N PHE A 362 -28.95 -2.81 -18.96
CA PHE A 362 -28.51 -1.54 -19.53
C PHE A 362 -27.01 -1.59 -19.86
N THR A 363 -26.66 -1.13 -21.06
CA THR A 363 -25.25 -0.92 -21.44
C THR A 363 -24.78 0.42 -20.89
N GLN A 364 -23.70 0.40 -20.14
CA GLN A 364 -23.05 1.58 -19.57
C GLN A 364 -21.53 1.44 -19.65
N TYR A 365 -20.80 2.52 -19.38
CA TYR A 365 -19.34 2.40 -19.27
C TYR A 365 -18.93 1.78 -17.93
N LEU A 366 -17.84 1.02 -17.95
CA LEU A 366 -17.26 0.41 -16.76
C LEU A 366 -16.95 1.49 -15.71
N PHE A 367 -17.58 1.37 -14.54
CA PHE A 367 -17.49 2.32 -13.43
C PHE A 367 -17.88 3.78 -13.79
N GLU A 368 -18.80 3.99 -14.73
CA GLU A 368 -19.33 5.33 -15.04
C GLU A 368 -19.83 6.06 -13.76
N GLY A 369 -19.44 7.32 -13.61
CA GLY A 369 -19.75 8.14 -12.44
C GLY A 369 -19.04 7.73 -11.14
N THR A 370 -18.15 6.74 -11.16
CA THR A 370 -17.43 6.24 -9.98
C THR A 370 -15.98 6.70 -10.02
N THR A 371 -15.51 7.28 -8.92
CA THR A 371 -14.12 7.68 -8.79
C THR A 371 -13.22 6.52 -8.43
N ILE A 372 -12.29 6.21 -9.33
CA ILE A 372 -11.27 5.17 -9.17
C ILE A 372 -10.08 5.76 -8.42
N THR A 373 -9.64 5.07 -7.36
CA THR A 373 -8.53 5.54 -6.51
C THR A 373 -7.28 4.70 -6.64
N ALA A 374 -7.41 3.43 -7.04
CA ALA A 374 -6.31 2.50 -7.26
C ALA A 374 -6.74 1.40 -8.23
N ILE A 375 -5.78 0.91 -9.02
CA ILE A 375 -5.92 -0.27 -9.88
C ILE A 375 -4.69 -1.13 -9.62
N GLU A 376 -4.88 -2.43 -9.35
CA GLU A 376 -3.82 -3.40 -9.16
C GLU A 376 -4.12 -4.66 -9.98
N VAL A 377 -3.12 -5.21 -10.67
CA VAL A 377 -3.29 -6.34 -11.60
C VAL A 377 -2.83 -7.63 -10.94
N ASP A 378 -3.66 -8.66 -10.92
CA ASP A 378 -3.29 -9.96 -10.33
C ASP A 378 -2.62 -10.91 -11.33
N GLY A 379 -2.09 -12.03 -10.83
CA GLY A 379 -1.38 -13.01 -11.66
C GLY A 379 -2.24 -13.69 -12.74
N ALA A 380 -3.56 -13.54 -12.69
CA ALA A 380 -4.51 -14.00 -13.71
C ALA A 380 -4.95 -12.86 -14.65
N ASN A 381 -4.21 -11.76 -14.66
CA ASN A 381 -4.48 -10.52 -15.39
C ASN A 381 -5.81 -9.85 -15.02
N ARG A 382 -6.42 -10.21 -13.89
CA ARG A 382 -7.65 -9.58 -13.37
C ARG A 382 -7.31 -8.28 -12.67
N LYS A 383 -8.28 -7.37 -12.61
CA LYS A 383 -8.06 -6.02 -12.08
C LYS A 383 -8.77 -5.86 -10.73
N TRP A 384 -7.99 -5.58 -9.70
CA TRP A 384 -8.49 -5.08 -8.42
C TRP A 384 -8.70 -3.57 -8.51
N ILE A 385 -9.91 -3.11 -8.22
CA ILE A 385 -10.32 -1.71 -8.37
C ILE A 385 -10.71 -1.13 -7.01
N GLY A 386 -9.90 -0.21 -6.50
CA GLY A 386 -10.23 0.62 -5.36
C GLY A 386 -11.06 1.83 -5.78
N THR A 387 -12.10 2.16 -5.01
CA THR A 387 -12.98 3.29 -5.31
C THR A 387 -13.08 4.29 -4.15
N ASN A 388 -13.52 5.49 -4.48
CA ASN A 388 -13.90 6.53 -3.51
C ASN A 388 -15.37 6.36 -3.12
N GLY A 389 -15.67 5.38 -2.27
CA GLY A 389 -16.97 5.23 -1.61
C GLY A 389 -17.84 4.05 -2.06
N ALA A 390 -17.45 3.30 -3.10
CA ALA A 390 -18.14 2.08 -3.52
C ALA A 390 -17.44 0.78 -3.06
N GLY A 391 -16.33 0.89 -2.31
CA GLY A 391 -15.56 -0.24 -1.83
C GLY A 391 -14.53 -0.75 -2.85
N LEU A 392 -14.29 -2.06 -2.83
CA LEU A 392 -13.26 -2.76 -3.58
C LEU A 392 -13.90 -3.78 -4.54
N PHE A 393 -13.46 -3.81 -5.78
CA PHE A 393 -13.93 -4.75 -6.79
C PHE A 393 -12.79 -5.61 -7.33
N LEU A 394 -13.09 -6.82 -7.75
CA LEU A 394 -12.26 -7.63 -8.64
C LEU A 394 -13.04 -7.84 -9.94
N ILE A 395 -12.46 -7.46 -11.06
CA ILE A 395 -13.08 -7.63 -12.39
C ILE A 395 -12.23 -8.56 -13.27
N SER A 396 -12.85 -9.15 -14.28
CA SER A 396 -12.18 -9.98 -15.28
C SER A 396 -11.03 -9.25 -15.99
N GLU A 397 -10.21 -10.03 -16.68
CA GLU A 397 -9.09 -9.54 -17.49
C GLU A 397 -9.50 -8.44 -18.47
N ASP A 398 -10.61 -8.62 -19.17
CA ASP A 398 -11.17 -7.64 -20.12
C ASP A 398 -12.07 -6.58 -19.48
N GLY A 399 -12.23 -6.64 -18.15
CA GLY A 399 -13.07 -5.74 -17.37
C GLY A 399 -14.58 -5.86 -17.61
N THR A 400 -15.04 -6.92 -18.29
CA THR A 400 -16.47 -7.09 -18.63
C THR A 400 -17.29 -7.79 -17.54
N GLU A 401 -16.66 -8.55 -16.65
CA GLU A 401 -17.33 -9.29 -15.57
C GLU A 401 -16.87 -8.82 -14.19
N GLU A 402 -17.83 -8.60 -13.30
CA GLU A 402 -17.57 -8.41 -11.86
C GLU A 402 -17.43 -9.79 -11.20
N ILE A 403 -16.26 -10.07 -10.63
CA ILE A 403 -15.93 -11.36 -10.01
C ILE A 403 -16.17 -11.29 -8.50
N LEU A 404 -15.73 -10.22 -7.85
CA LEU A 404 -15.95 -9.95 -6.43
C LEU A 404 -16.27 -8.48 -6.20
N HIS A 405 -17.08 -8.21 -5.18
CA HIS A 405 -17.33 -6.87 -4.66
C HIS A 405 -17.37 -6.90 -3.13
N PHE A 406 -16.56 -6.04 -2.51
CA PHE A 406 -16.48 -5.85 -1.07
C PHE A 406 -16.82 -4.41 -0.69
N ASP A 407 -17.76 -4.27 0.23
CA ASP A 407 -18.07 -3.04 0.93
C ASP A 407 -18.21 -3.31 2.43
N ARG A 408 -18.41 -2.26 3.23
CA ARG A 408 -18.56 -2.35 4.69
C ARG A 408 -19.84 -3.07 5.13
N ASP A 409 -20.85 -3.17 4.27
CA ASP A 409 -22.13 -3.81 4.58
C ASP A 409 -22.06 -5.33 4.35
N ASN A 410 -21.27 -5.77 3.39
CA ASN A 410 -21.14 -7.17 2.99
C ASN A 410 -19.83 -7.85 3.48
N SER A 411 -18.89 -7.08 4.02
CA SER A 411 -17.56 -7.58 4.40
C SER A 411 -16.94 -6.86 5.60
N PRO A 412 -15.83 -7.37 6.16
CA PRO A 412 -15.07 -6.70 7.22
C PRO A 412 -14.26 -5.47 6.77
N LEU A 413 -14.46 -4.97 5.55
CA LEU A 413 -13.75 -3.79 5.03
C LEU A 413 -13.91 -2.60 6.00
N PHE A 414 -12.79 -1.96 6.37
CA PHE A 414 -12.82 -0.89 7.37
C PHE A 414 -13.58 0.35 6.86
N SER A 415 -13.38 0.73 5.60
CA SER A 415 -14.11 1.79 4.94
C SER A 415 -14.29 1.53 3.44
N ASN A 416 -15.38 2.04 2.87
CA ASN A 416 -15.63 2.02 1.41
C ASN A 416 -14.75 3.00 0.64
N TYR A 417 -13.98 3.84 1.34
CA TYR A 417 -13.04 4.80 0.79
C TYR A 417 -11.65 4.17 0.70
N ILE A 418 -11.35 3.54 -0.44
CA ILE A 418 -10.06 2.90 -0.71
C ILE A 418 -9.05 3.96 -1.09
N THR A 419 -7.88 3.98 -0.45
CA THR A 419 -6.83 4.97 -0.69
C THR A 419 -5.72 4.45 -1.60
N CYS A 420 -5.31 3.19 -1.43
CA CYS A 420 -4.32 2.52 -2.27
C CYS A 420 -4.43 0.99 -2.15
N LEU A 421 -3.82 0.29 -3.11
CA LEU A 421 -3.72 -1.16 -3.16
C LEU A 421 -2.25 -1.55 -3.35
N ALA A 422 -1.88 -2.74 -2.88
CA ALA A 422 -0.60 -3.37 -3.21
C ALA A 422 -0.74 -4.90 -3.18
N LEU A 423 -0.40 -5.57 -4.28
CA LEU A 423 -0.46 -7.02 -4.36
C LEU A 423 0.92 -7.66 -4.18
N ASP A 424 1.04 -8.61 -3.26
CA ASP A 424 2.16 -9.53 -3.26
C ASP A 424 1.88 -10.68 -4.23
N HIS A 425 2.40 -10.57 -5.46
CA HIS A 425 2.13 -11.54 -6.52
C HIS A 425 2.57 -12.97 -6.17
N GLU A 426 3.54 -13.18 -5.28
CA GLU A 426 3.99 -14.53 -4.90
C GLU A 426 2.97 -15.26 -4.02
N SER A 427 2.38 -14.53 -3.07
CA SER A 427 1.43 -15.08 -2.11
C SER A 427 -0.02 -14.96 -2.57
N GLY A 428 -0.30 -14.02 -3.48
CA GLY A 428 -1.64 -13.61 -3.89
C GLY A 428 -2.33 -12.72 -2.85
N GLU A 429 -1.60 -12.20 -1.86
CA GLU A 429 -2.16 -11.37 -0.80
C GLU A 429 -2.21 -9.90 -1.24
N LEU A 430 -3.43 -9.36 -1.32
CA LEU A 430 -3.71 -7.97 -1.61
C LEU A 430 -3.79 -7.19 -0.31
N PHE A 431 -2.94 -6.19 -0.14
CA PHE A 431 -3.03 -5.20 0.92
C PHE A 431 -3.89 -4.03 0.46
N ILE A 432 -4.84 -3.65 1.31
CA ILE A 432 -5.89 -2.68 1.01
C ILE A 432 -5.76 -1.54 2.01
N GLY A 433 -5.35 -0.37 1.52
CA GLY A 433 -5.36 0.88 2.27
C GLY A 433 -6.75 1.52 2.20
N THR A 434 -7.31 1.87 3.35
CA THR A 434 -8.57 2.61 3.47
C THR A 434 -8.36 3.86 4.32
N GLU A 435 -9.33 4.78 4.34
CA GLU A 435 -9.26 5.95 5.23
C GLU A 435 -9.24 5.58 6.73
N GLU A 436 -9.65 4.36 7.09
CA GLU A 436 -9.69 3.84 8.46
C GLU A 436 -8.58 2.82 8.76
N GLY A 437 -7.57 2.70 7.88
CA GLY A 437 -6.40 1.84 8.06
C GLY A 437 -6.24 0.75 7.01
N ILE A 438 -5.34 -0.20 7.29
CA ILE A 438 -4.90 -1.23 6.35
C ILE A 438 -5.45 -2.60 6.78
N LEU A 439 -5.95 -3.36 5.80
CA LEU A 439 -6.27 -4.78 5.93
C LEU A 439 -5.72 -5.55 4.71
N SER A 440 -5.77 -6.88 4.73
CA SER A 440 -5.39 -7.69 3.59
C SER A 440 -6.46 -8.72 3.21
N TYR A 441 -6.46 -9.11 1.94
CA TYR A 441 -7.28 -10.18 1.38
C TYR A 441 -6.38 -11.17 0.65
N ARG A 442 -6.50 -12.45 0.99
CA ARG A 442 -5.75 -13.50 0.30
C ARG A 442 -6.50 -13.97 -0.93
N GLY A 443 -6.05 -13.50 -2.08
CA GLY A 443 -6.59 -13.86 -3.39
C GLY A 443 -6.19 -15.27 -3.85
N THR A 444 -6.78 -15.65 -4.98
CA THR A 444 -6.59 -16.96 -5.61
C THR A 444 -5.63 -16.93 -6.80
N ALA A 445 -5.20 -15.76 -7.25
CA ALA A 445 -4.19 -15.63 -8.29
C ALA A 445 -2.79 -15.41 -7.68
N THR A 446 -1.77 -16.02 -8.29
CA THR A 446 -0.35 -15.77 -7.96
C THR A 446 0.45 -15.58 -9.25
N ALA A 447 1.67 -15.04 -9.17
CA ALA A 447 2.58 -14.92 -10.30
C ALA A 447 2.76 -16.29 -10.99
N PRO A 448 2.67 -16.36 -12.33
CA PRO A 448 2.98 -17.57 -13.06
C PRO A 448 4.48 -17.84 -13.15
N VAL A 449 4.84 -19.11 -13.35
CA VAL A 449 6.20 -19.47 -13.79
C VAL A 449 6.28 -19.57 -15.31
N SER A 450 7.46 -19.39 -15.89
CA SER A 450 7.67 -19.57 -17.33
C SER A 450 7.66 -21.05 -17.75
N GLU A 451 8.11 -21.94 -16.86
CA GLU A 451 8.20 -23.37 -17.12
C GLU A 451 7.83 -24.21 -15.90
N TYR A 452 7.18 -25.35 -16.12
CA TYR A 452 6.93 -26.32 -15.06
C TYR A 452 8.25 -26.93 -14.57
N THR A 453 8.61 -26.63 -13.32
CA THR A 453 9.83 -27.16 -12.68
C THR A 453 9.48 -28.02 -11.47
N ASP A 454 8.67 -27.48 -10.55
CA ASP A 454 8.28 -28.16 -9.31
C ASP A 454 6.81 -27.86 -8.96
N VAL A 455 5.87 -28.50 -9.68
CA VAL A 455 4.45 -28.35 -9.39
C VAL A 455 4.08 -29.19 -8.17
N TYR A 456 3.53 -28.55 -7.15
CA TYR A 456 3.12 -29.21 -5.92
C TYR A 456 1.71 -28.79 -5.49
N ALA A 457 1.11 -29.60 -4.62
CA ALA A 457 -0.19 -29.31 -4.01
C ALA A 457 -0.06 -29.05 -2.51
N PHE A 458 -0.82 -28.10 -1.99
CA PHE A 458 -0.85 -27.75 -0.56
C PHE A 458 -2.29 -27.44 -0.11
N PRO A 459 -2.76 -27.98 1.04
CA PRO A 459 -2.06 -28.93 1.91
C PRO A 459 -1.96 -30.33 1.27
N ASN A 460 -0.89 -31.06 1.60
CA ASN A 460 -0.71 -32.45 1.20
C ASN A 460 0.08 -33.21 2.28
N PRO A 461 -0.50 -34.21 2.98
CA PRO A 461 -1.85 -34.75 2.76
C PRO A 461 -2.96 -33.78 3.19
N VAL A 462 -4.11 -33.90 2.54
CA VAL A 462 -5.38 -33.30 2.95
C VAL A 462 -5.97 -34.18 4.05
N LYS A 463 -6.18 -33.61 5.23
CA LYS A 463 -6.64 -34.34 6.43
C LYS A 463 -8.17 -34.35 6.54
N GLU A 464 -8.69 -35.33 7.26
CA GLU A 464 -10.11 -35.43 7.63
C GLU A 464 -10.60 -34.11 8.25
N GLY A 465 -11.75 -33.62 7.76
CA GLY A 465 -12.37 -32.36 8.21
C GLY A 465 -11.73 -31.09 7.66
N TYR A 466 -10.80 -31.18 6.68
CA TYR A 466 -10.32 -30.01 5.97
C TYR A 466 -11.28 -29.59 4.85
N ASP A 467 -11.94 -28.44 5.03
CA ASP A 467 -12.88 -27.85 4.07
C ASP A 467 -12.30 -26.64 3.30
N GLY A 468 -11.00 -26.39 3.46
CA GLY A 468 -10.31 -25.24 2.86
C GLY A 468 -9.85 -25.46 1.41
N PRO A 469 -9.27 -24.43 0.79
CA PRO A 469 -8.75 -24.52 -0.58
C PRO A 469 -7.47 -25.37 -0.65
N ILE A 470 -7.43 -26.31 -1.60
CA ILE A 470 -6.23 -27.06 -1.97
C ILE A 470 -5.60 -26.38 -3.18
N ALA A 471 -4.46 -25.74 -2.98
CA ALA A 471 -3.73 -25.02 -4.01
C ALA A 471 -2.77 -25.95 -4.75
N ILE A 472 -2.83 -25.95 -6.07
CA ILE A 472 -1.83 -26.54 -6.96
C ILE A 472 -0.95 -25.38 -7.46
N LYS A 473 0.31 -25.33 -7.05
CA LYS A 473 1.23 -24.21 -7.25
C LYS A 473 2.36 -24.54 -8.22
N GLY A 474 3.01 -23.49 -8.76
CA GLY A 474 4.12 -23.62 -9.70
C GLY A 474 3.66 -23.80 -11.15
N LEU A 475 2.50 -23.22 -11.48
CA LEU A 475 1.89 -23.36 -12.80
C LEU A 475 2.31 -22.24 -13.74
N VAL A 476 2.34 -22.55 -15.04
CA VAL A 476 2.32 -21.56 -16.10
C VAL A 476 0.93 -20.91 -16.15
N SER A 477 0.83 -19.65 -16.55
CA SER A 477 -0.48 -18.98 -16.66
C SER A 477 -1.43 -19.74 -17.60
N ASN A 478 -2.73 -19.70 -17.31
CA ASN A 478 -3.79 -20.36 -18.10
C ASN A 478 -3.56 -21.86 -18.32
N SER A 479 -2.96 -22.55 -17.34
CA SER A 479 -2.77 -24.00 -17.37
C SER A 479 -4.08 -24.75 -17.16
N THR A 480 -4.37 -25.74 -18.00
CA THR A 480 -5.44 -26.70 -17.72
C THR A 480 -5.00 -27.69 -16.64
N VAL A 481 -5.78 -27.80 -15.56
CA VAL A 481 -5.53 -28.71 -14.44
C VAL A 481 -6.64 -29.75 -14.35
N LYS A 482 -6.30 -31.02 -14.54
CA LYS A 482 -7.21 -32.16 -14.48
C LYS A 482 -6.86 -33.06 -13.30
N ILE A 483 -7.83 -33.30 -12.43
CA ILE A 483 -7.66 -34.13 -11.24
C ILE A 483 -8.40 -35.45 -11.44
N THR A 484 -7.71 -36.56 -11.25
CA THR A 484 -8.25 -37.91 -11.43
C THR A 484 -8.01 -38.79 -10.22
N ASP A 485 -8.82 -39.83 -10.05
CA ASP A 485 -8.49 -40.93 -9.15
C ASP A 485 -7.39 -41.85 -9.75
N VAL A 486 -6.87 -42.79 -8.96
CA VAL A 486 -5.85 -43.76 -9.46
C VAL A 486 -6.35 -44.67 -10.59
N SER A 487 -7.66 -44.74 -10.83
CA SER A 487 -8.24 -45.50 -11.94
C SER A 487 -8.32 -44.67 -13.23
N GLY A 488 -7.98 -43.37 -13.16
CA GLY A 488 -8.03 -42.44 -14.29
C GLY A 488 -9.38 -41.78 -14.51
N ASN A 489 -10.34 -41.92 -13.58
CA ASN A 489 -11.62 -41.22 -13.69
C ASN A 489 -11.42 -39.74 -13.37
N LEU A 490 -11.91 -38.84 -14.23
CA LEU A 490 -11.86 -37.39 -13.97
C LEU A 490 -12.79 -37.03 -12.81
N VAL A 491 -12.23 -36.34 -11.82
CA VAL A 491 -12.89 -35.94 -10.58
C VAL A 491 -13.22 -34.45 -10.61
N TYR A 492 -12.28 -33.64 -11.11
CA TYR A 492 -12.39 -32.19 -11.19
C TYR A 492 -11.49 -31.64 -12.31
N GLU A 493 -11.86 -30.49 -12.87
CA GLU A 493 -11.11 -29.77 -13.90
C GLU A 493 -11.23 -28.28 -13.66
N THR A 494 -10.14 -27.55 -13.84
CA THR A 494 -10.07 -26.08 -13.71
C THR A 494 -8.93 -25.52 -14.55
N ILE A 495 -8.89 -24.19 -14.68
CA ILE A 495 -7.76 -23.44 -15.23
C ILE A 495 -6.99 -22.78 -14.08
N SER A 496 -5.68 -22.57 -14.24
CA SER A 496 -4.88 -21.82 -13.27
C SER A 496 -5.13 -20.32 -13.36
N GLU A 497 -5.23 -19.68 -12.21
CA GLU A 497 -5.28 -18.23 -12.04
C GLU A 497 -3.83 -17.74 -11.82
N GLY A 498 -3.18 -17.39 -12.93
CA GLY A 498 -1.73 -17.23 -12.96
C GLY A 498 -1.01 -18.52 -12.60
N GLY A 499 -0.17 -18.47 -11.57
CA GLY A 499 0.70 -19.56 -11.15
C GLY A 499 0.09 -20.62 -10.25
N GLN A 500 -1.20 -20.55 -9.96
CA GLN A 500 -1.87 -21.55 -9.13
C GLN A 500 -3.28 -21.89 -9.59
N ALA A 501 -3.76 -23.08 -9.22
CA ALA A 501 -5.15 -23.50 -9.38
C ALA A 501 -5.71 -23.95 -8.03
N ILE A 502 -6.99 -23.67 -7.78
CA ILE A 502 -7.65 -24.01 -6.52
C ILE A 502 -8.65 -25.15 -6.70
N TRP A 503 -8.61 -26.12 -5.79
CA TRP A 503 -9.61 -27.18 -5.69
C TRP A 503 -10.12 -27.31 -4.25
N TYR A 504 -11.43 -27.35 -4.06
CA TYR A 504 -12.06 -27.50 -2.73
C TYR A 504 -12.31 -28.95 -2.33
N GLY A 505 -11.60 -29.90 -2.94
CA GLY A 505 -11.73 -31.32 -2.61
C GLY A 505 -13.09 -31.93 -3.00
N LYS A 506 -13.88 -31.27 -3.85
CA LYS A 506 -15.19 -31.75 -4.31
C LYS A 506 -15.16 -32.21 -5.76
N ASN A 507 -15.90 -33.25 -6.08
CA ASN A 507 -16.09 -33.69 -7.46
C ASN A 507 -17.14 -32.82 -8.18
N PHE A 508 -17.38 -33.09 -9.47
CA PHE A 508 -18.41 -32.38 -10.26
C PHE A 508 -19.85 -32.50 -9.71
N ASP A 509 -20.16 -33.51 -8.89
CA ASP A 509 -21.46 -33.65 -8.21
C ASP A 509 -21.52 -32.86 -6.89
N GLY A 510 -20.47 -32.13 -6.51
CA GLY A 510 -20.34 -31.43 -5.23
C GLY A 510 -20.05 -32.34 -4.03
N LYS A 511 -19.72 -33.63 -4.26
CA LYS A 511 -19.40 -34.59 -3.20
C LYS A 511 -17.91 -34.54 -2.88
N ASP A 512 -17.59 -34.75 -1.60
CA ASP A 512 -16.21 -34.74 -1.13
C ASP A 512 -15.40 -35.90 -1.74
N ALA A 513 -14.13 -35.62 -2.01
CA ALA A 513 -13.13 -36.60 -2.36
C ALA A 513 -13.00 -37.64 -1.23
N LYS A 514 -12.82 -38.89 -1.62
CA LYS A 514 -12.65 -40.01 -0.69
C LYS A 514 -11.17 -40.17 -0.35
N THR A 515 -10.88 -40.83 0.78
CA THR A 515 -9.51 -41.27 1.13
C THR A 515 -8.87 -41.98 -0.05
N GLY A 516 -7.67 -41.53 -0.44
CA GLY A 516 -6.99 -42.05 -1.62
C GLY A 516 -5.96 -41.09 -2.19
N VAL A 517 -5.24 -41.55 -3.21
CA VAL A 517 -4.32 -40.73 -3.99
C VAL A 517 -5.03 -40.23 -5.24
N TYR A 518 -4.94 -38.94 -5.49
CA TYR A 518 -5.42 -38.29 -6.70
C TYR A 518 -4.23 -37.84 -7.55
N LEU A 519 -4.31 -38.04 -8.86
CA LEU A 519 -3.32 -37.57 -9.82
C LEU A 519 -3.78 -36.24 -10.41
N VAL A 520 -2.88 -35.26 -10.43
CA VAL A 520 -3.11 -33.93 -10.98
C VAL A 520 -2.29 -33.78 -12.24
N PHE A 521 -2.95 -33.63 -13.38
CA PHE A 521 -2.33 -33.39 -14.67
C PHE A 521 -2.42 -31.91 -15.01
N CYS A 522 -1.26 -31.28 -15.22
CA CYS A 522 -1.15 -29.88 -15.62
C CYS A 522 -0.67 -29.80 -17.06
N THR A 523 -1.26 -28.92 -17.86
CA THR A 523 -0.88 -28.69 -19.26
C THR A 523 -0.97 -27.20 -19.58
N SER A 524 0.08 -26.63 -20.18
CA SER A 524 0.09 -25.23 -20.61
C SER A 524 -0.97 -24.99 -21.67
N ASN A 525 -1.42 -23.74 -21.84
CA ASN A 525 -2.48 -23.38 -22.78
C ASN A 525 -2.20 -23.83 -24.23
N ASP A 526 -0.93 -23.75 -24.66
CA ASP A 526 -0.45 -24.20 -25.98
C ASP A 526 -0.18 -25.72 -26.06
N GLY A 527 -0.28 -26.44 -24.94
CA GLY A 527 -0.04 -27.87 -24.83
C GLY A 527 1.43 -28.30 -24.91
N SER A 528 2.38 -27.36 -24.93
CA SER A 528 3.82 -27.62 -25.07
C SER A 528 4.45 -28.16 -23.79
N GLN A 529 3.94 -27.75 -22.63
CA GLN A 529 4.44 -28.18 -21.33
C GLN A 529 3.43 -29.08 -20.61
N ARG A 530 3.92 -30.08 -19.89
CA ARG A 530 3.10 -31.00 -19.10
C ARG A 530 3.80 -31.35 -17.80
N PHE A 531 3.02 -31.46 -16.73
CA PHE A 531 3.51 -31.92 -15.44
C PHE A 531 2.47 -32.79 -14.74
N VAL A 532 2.92 -33.71 -13.88
CA VAL A 532 2.02 -34.53 -13.05
C VAL A 532 2.46 -34.46 -11.59
N THR A 533 1.53 -34.09 -10.72
CA THR A 533 1.70 -34.14 -9.27
C THR A 533 0.61 -34.99 -8.61
N LYS A 534 0.65 -35.15 -7.28
CA LYS A 534 -0.27 -36.04 -6.56
C LYS A 534 -0.77 -35.40 -5.27
N ILE A 535 -2.02 -35.68 -4.93
CA ILE A 535 -2.65 -35.26 -3.68
C ILE A 535 -3.07 -36.50 -2.91
N LEU A 536 -2.71 -36.60 -1.63
CA LEU A 536 -3.18 -37.66 -0.73
C LEU A 536 -4.30 -37.12 0.15
N PHE A 537 -5.49 -37.72 0.06
CA PHE A 537 -6.58 -37.51 1.01
C PHE A 537 -6.54 -38.58 2.10
N ILE A 538 -6.62 -38.15 3.36
CA ILE A 538 -6.73 -39.00 4.54
C ILE A 538 -8.00 -38.57 5.26
N ASN A 539 -9.15 -39.11 4.85
CA ASN A 539 -10.38 -39.05 5.64
C ASN A 539 -10.42 -40.19 6.65
#